data_AF-A0A9C8FU17-F1
#
_entry.id   AF-A0A9C8FU17-F1
#
_cell.length_a   1.000
_cell.length_b   1.000
_cell.length_c   1.000
_cell.angle_alpha   90.00
_cell.angle_beta   90.00
_cell.angle_gamma   90.00
#
_symmetry.space_group_name_H-M   'P 1'
#
loop_
_entity.id
_entity.type
_entity.pdbx_description
1 polymer ?
#
loop_
_entity_poly.entity_id
_entity_poly.type
_entity_poly.pdbx_seq_one_letter_code
_entity_poly.pdbx_strand_id
1 'polypeptide(L)'
;WYQGVREAVAAVKRAHPSVPVIVGGVYATLMPEHCRSTSAADYVVRGEGFDPLREILTHEGFSVPGDAPTEGELLLRPELWGEAGVIRLNRGCPYRCSYCASRLIEPDFTGGDPDLALERLLEMHRRLGIRDFAFYDDALLVNKERLLLPLLEKLLRKKLPLRFYTPNAVHMRFIDGETASLMARAGFQELRLGYESSDGAFHQELDQKYRPQEVPPAISAVKRAGFDANRIILYVLAGLPGQRAAEVEETLEEASELGVRLSVAEYSPVPGTALWPAAVRMAAYPIDEEPLYHNNSFFPMEWEGFTREELERLKRLSHALSP
;
A
#
# COMPACT_ATOMS: atom_id res chain seq x y z
N TRP A 1 -12.56 -9.56 4.94
CA TRP A 1 -11.34 -10.27 4.49
C TRP A 1 -11.30 -11.71 4.98
N TYR A 2 -11.47 -12.02 6.27
CA TYR A 2 -11.39 -13.43 6.74
C TYR A 2 -12.49 -14.37 6.23
N GLN A 3 -13.71 -13.88 5.96
CA GLN A 3 -14.83 -14.73 5.51
C GLN A 3 -14.50 -15.44 4.19
N GLY A 4 -13.90 -14.73 3.24
CA GLY A 4 -13.45 -15.33 1.97
C GLY A 4 -12.37 -16.39 2.17
N VAL A 5 -11.44 -16.18 3.12
CA VAL A 5 -10.42 -17.19 3.48
C VAL A 5 -11.10 -18.43 4.05
N ARG A 6 -12.03 -18.27 4.99
CA ARG A 6 -12.81 -19.38 5.56
C ARG A 6 -13.57 -20.15 4.49
N GLU A 7 -14.24 -19.44 3.57
CA GLU A 7 -14.97 -20.06 2.47
C GLU A 7 -14.06 -20.83 1.52
N ALA A 8 -12.89 -20.27 1.17
CA ALA A 8 -11.89 -20.91 0.34
C ALA A 8 -11.34 -22.19 0.99
N VAL A 9 -10.93 -22.12 2.26
CA VAL A 9 -10.43 -23.29 3.00
C VAL A 9 -11.52 -24.37 3.08
N ALA A 10 -12.75 -23.98 3.40
CA ALA A 10 -13.87 -24.92 3.45
C ALA A 10 -14.16 -25.57 2.08
N ALA A 11 -14.05 -24.82 0.98
CA ALA A 11 -14.20 -25.37 -0.37
C ALA A 11 -13.10 -26.39 -0.70
N VAL A 12 -11.84 -26.07 -0.39
CA VAL A 12 -10.71 -27.00 -0.59
C VAL A 12 -10.89 -28.26 0.25
N LYS A 13 -11.22 -28.14 1.54
CA LYS A 13 -11.43 -29.29 2.43
C LYS A 13 -12.65 -30.14 2.03
N ARG A 14 -13.70 -29.56 1.44
CA ARG A 14 -14.81 -30.35 0.88
C ARG A 14 -14.39 -31.15 -0.35
N ALA A 15 -13.60 -30.57 -1.24
CA ALA A 15 -13.14 -31.24 -2.46
C ALA A 15 -12.01 -32.25 -2.18
N HIS A 16 -11.13 -31.93 -1.23
CA HIS A 16 -9.91 -32.68 -0.92
C HIS A 16 -9.70 -32.75 0.61
N PRO A 17 -10.47 -33.59 1.33
CA PRO A 17 -10.45 -33.62 2.80
C PRO A 17 -9.09 -33.98 3.42
N SER A 18 -8.31 -34.81 2.72
CA SER A 18 -7.00 -35.30 3.18
C SER A 18 -5.82 -34.39 2.80
N VAL A 19 -6.04 -33.34 2.02
CA VAL A 19 -4.98 -32.42 1.61
C VAL A 19 -4.80 -31.35 2.70
N PRO A 20 -3.58 -31.17 3.24
CA PRO A 20 -3.28 -30.07 4.14
C PRO A 20 -3.46 -28.71 3.45
N VAL A 21 -4.05 -27.75 4.16
CA VAL A 21 -4.31 -26.39 3.70
C VAL A 21 -3.50 -25.43 4.55
N ILE A 22 -2.68 -24.64 3.88
CA ILE A 22 -1.84 -23.60 4.48
C ILE A 22 -2.45 -22.25 4.13
N VAL A 23 -2.67 -21.40 5.14
CA VAL A 23 -3.10 -20.01 4.97
C VAL A 23 -1.97 -19.08 5.36
N GLY A 24 -1.61 -18.17 4.45
CA GLY A 24 -0.60 -17.12 4.64
C GLY A 24 -1.11 -15.74 4.23
N GLY A 25 -0.18 -14.79 4.09
CA GLY A 25 -0.46 -13.41 3.66
C GLY A 25 -0.94 -12.49 4.78
N VAL A 26 -1.41 -11.30 4.41
CA VAL A 26 -1.70 -10.18 5.34
C VAL A 26 -2.59 -10.59 6.52
N TYR A 27 -3.61 -11.44 6.30
CA TYR A 27 -4.50 -11.93 7.37
C TYR A 27 -3.82 -12.82 8.38
N ALA A 28 -3.11 -13.84 7.90
CA ALA A 28 -2.35 -14.72 8.78
C ALA A 28 -1.24 -13.96 9.51
N THR A 29 -0.64 -12.94 8.90
CA THR A 29 0.42 -12.13 9.50
C THR A 29 -0.08 -11.21 10.62
N LEU A 30 -1.16 -10.47 10.37
CA LEU A 30 -1.70 -9.46 11.29
C LEU A 30 -2.62 -10.05 12.37
N MET A 31 -3.33 -11.14 12.05
CA MET A 31 -4.30 -11.77 12.97
C MET A 31 -4.17 -13.30 13.00
N PRO A 32 -2.99 -13.84 13.35
CA PRO A 32 -2.74 -15.29 13.27
C PRO A 32 -3.66 -16.12 14.16
N GLU A 33 -3.96 -15.67 15.37
CA GLU A 33 -4.84 -16.40 16.31
C GLU A 33 -6.26 -16.48 15.77
N HIS A 34 -6.81 -15.35 15.32
CA HIS A 34 -8.14 -15.29 14.70
C HIS A 34 -8.20 -16.13 13.41
N CYS A 35 -7.13 -16.13 12.62
CA CYS A 35 -7.01 -16.97 11.43
C CYS A 35 -7.03 -18.46 11.77
N ARG A 36 -6.29 -18.89 12.79
CA ARG A 36 -6.28 -20.30 13.25
C ARG A 36 -7.65 -20.75 13.73
N SER A 37 -8.33 -19.93 14.53
CA SER A 37 -9.63 -20.31 15.11
C SER A 37 -10.76 -20.34 14.08
N THR A 38 -10.67 -19.55 13.00
CA THR A 38 -11.80 -19.30 12.10
C THR A 38 -11.68 -19.97 10.74
N SER A 39 -10.46 -20.17 10.23
CA SER A 39 -10.26 -20.65 8.85
C SER A 39 -10.41 -22.17 8.68
N ALA A 40 -10.23 -22.95 9.76
CA ALA A 40 -10.07 -24.41 9.71
C ALA A 40 -8.89 -24.89 8.84
N ALA A 41 -7.90 -24.02 8.60
CA ALA A 41 -6.65 -24.39 7.96
C ALA A 41 -5.79 -25.25 8.89
N ASP A 42 -5.04 -26.20 8.33
CA ASP A 42 -4.12 -27.04 9.10
C ASP A 42 -2.90 -26.22 9.55
N TYR A 43 -2.50 -25.24 8.73
CA TYR A 43 -1.36 -24.36 9.02
C TYR A 43 -1.71 -22.89 8.77
N VAL A 44 -1.27 -22.02 9.68
CA VAL A 44 -1.35 -20.55 9.55
C VAL A 44 0.05 -19.98 9.65
N VAL A 45 0.49 -19.34 8.57
CA VAL A 45 1.86 -18.85 8.39
C VAL A 45 1.89 -17.34 8.40
N ARG A 46 2.78 -16.76 9.22
CA ARG A 46 3.01 -15.32 9.30
C ARG A 46 4.18 -14.92 8.41
N GLY A 47 4.15 -13.67 7.96
CA GLY A 47 5.21 -13.06 7.15
C GLY A 47 5.14 -13.46 5.68
N GLU A 48 6.04 -12.86 4.90
CA GLU A 48 6.32 -13.29 3.53
C GLU A 48 7.56 -14.20 3.52
N GLY A 49 7.62 -15.13 2.58
CA GLY A 49 8.82 -15.93 2.32
C GLY A 49 8.57 -17.43 2.17
N PHE A 50 9.60 -18.11 1.65
CA PHE A 50 9.55 -19.54 1.38
C PHE A 50 9.93 -20.39 2.59
N ASP A 51 10.65 -19.83 3.57
CA ASP A 51 11.17 -20.61 4.70
C ASP A 51 10.07 -21.25 5.57
N PRO A 52 9.02 -20.53 6.00
CA PRO A 52 7.94 -21.16 6.75
C PRO A 52 7.19 -22.22 5.92
N LEU A 53 7.07 -22.01 4.60
CA LEU A 53 6.47 -22.99 3.70
C LEU A 53 7.34 -24.24 3.60
N ARG A 54 8.67 -24.09 3.49
CA ARG A 54 9.64 -25.19 3.45
C ARG A 54 9.54 -26.05 4.70
N GLU A 55 9.46 -25.43 5.89
CA GLU A 55 9.34 -26.15 7.15
C GLU A 55 8.09 -27.05 7.16
N ILE A 56 6.94 -26.49 6.76
CA ILE A 56 5.67 -27.23 6.69
C ILE A 56 5.75 -28.36 5.66
N LEU A 57 6.25 -28.08 4.45
CA LEU A 57 6.39 -29.08 3.40
C LEU A 57 7.32 -30.23 3.82
N THR A 58 8.42 -29.92 4.50
CA THR A 58 9.35 -30.93 5.04
C THR A 58 8.67 -31.78 6.10
N HIS A 59 7.90 -31.16 7.00
CA HIS A 59 7.12 -31.85 8.03
C HIS A 59 6.07 -32.80 7.42
N GLU A 60 5.43 -32.40 6.33
CA GLU A 60 4.48 -33.22 5.55
C GLU A 60 5.16 -34.29 4.67
N GLY A 61 6.49 -34.43 4.75
CA GLY A 61 7.26 -35.45 4.04
C GLY A 61 7.56 -35.12 2.57
N PHE A 62 7.38 -33.87 2.15
CA PHE A 62 7.76 -33.43 0.81
C PHE A 62 9.25 -33.07 0.74
N SER A 63 9.91 -33.51 -0.34
CA SER A 63 11.27 -33.05 -0.65
C SER A 63 11.20 -31.62 -1.20
N VAL A 64 11.71 -30.66 -0.43
CA VAL A 64 11.78 -29.25 -0.83
C VAL A 64 13.18 -28.95 -1.36
N PRO A 65 13.32 -28.35 -2.57
CA PRO A 65 14.62 -27.88 -3.05
C PRO A 65 15.31 -26.93 -2.04
N GLY A 66 16.64 -27.07 -1.92
CA GLY A 66 17.46 -26.28 -0.99
C GLY A 66 17.46 -24.78 -1.30
N ASP A 67 17.25 -24.42 -2.56
CA ASP A 67 17.05 -23.04 -2.98
C ASP A 67 15.56 -22.72 -2.94
N ALA A 68 15.19 -21.63 -2.26
CA ALA A 68 13.86 -21.07 -2.42
C ALA A 68 13.71 -20.67 -3.91
N PRO A 69 12.54 -20.87 -4.55
CA PRO A 69 12.32 -20.29 -5.86
C PRO A 69 12.64 -18.80 -5.74
N THR A 70 13.66 -18.35 -6.47
CA THR A 70 14.12 -16.96 -6.49
C THR A 70 13.02 -16.15 -7.14
N GLU A 71 12.02 -15.75 -6.34
CA GLU A 71 10.80 -15.08 -6.78
C GLU A 71 10.29 -15.68 -8.12
N GLY A 72 9.57 -16.80 -8.00
CA GLY A 72 9.27 -17.75 -9.09
C GLY A 72 8.86 -17.13 -10.43
N GLU A 73 8.95 -17.94 -11.50
CA GLU A 73 8.41 -17.60 -12.82
C GLU A 73 7.08 -16.87 -12.67
N LEU A 74 6.94 -15.73 -13.33
CA LEU A 74 5.65 -15.06 -13.36
C LEU A 74 4.63 -16.06 -13.88
N LEU A 75 3.64 -16.37 -13.05
CA LEU A 75 2.45 -17.10 -13.44
C LEU A 75 1.59 -16.18 -14.34
N LEU A 76 2.10 -15.92 -15.55
CA LEU A 76 1.43 -15.15 -16.59
C LEU A 76 0.31 -15.99 -17.15
N ARG A 77 -0.88 -15.83 -16.57
CA ARG A 77 -2.12 -16.44 -17.02
C ARG A 77 -2.94 -15.38 -17.76
N PRO A 78 -2.97 -15.37 -19.10
CA PRO A 78 -3.74 -14.39 -19.87
C PRO A 78 -5.22 -14.35 -19.48
N GLU A 79 -5.75 -15.48 -19.01
CA GLU A 79 -7.14 -15.59 -18.54
C GLU A 79 -7.40 -14.84 -17.23
N LEU A 80 -6.36 -14.56 -16.45
CA LEU A 80 -6.43 -13.87 -15.15
C LEU A 80 -5.84 -12.46 -15.21
N TRP A 81 -4.86 -12.24 -16.10
CA TRP A 81 -4.06 -11.02 -16.19
C TRP A 81 -4.04 -10.54 -17.65
N GLY A 82 -4.73 -9.44 -17.94
CA GLY A 82 -4.74 -8.86 -19.29
C GLY A 82 -4.74 -7.33 -19.33
N GLU A 83 -5.20 -6.67 -18.27
CA GLU A 83 -5.43 -5.22 -18.29
C GLU A 83 -4.25 -4.42 -17.70
N ALA A 84 -3.66 -4.90 -16.60
CA ALA A 84 -2.57 -4.21 -15.91
C ALA A 84 -1.59 -5.21 -15.27
N GLY A 85 -0.32 -4.81 -15.22
CA GLY A 85 0.76 -5.54 -14.55
C GLY A 85 1.06 -4.94 -13.19
N VAL A 86 1.46 -5.78 -12.24
CA VAL A 86 1.96 -5.35 -10.94
C VAL A 86 3.48 -5.54 -10.91
N ILE A 87 4.19 -4.52 -10.45
CA ILE A 87 5.64 -4.56 -10.28
C ILE A 87 6.00 -4.06 -8.87
N ARG A 88 7.07 -4.61 -8.31
CA ARG A 88 7.70 -4.17 -7.07
C ARG A 88 9.21 -4.05 -7.31
N LEU A 89 9.83 -3.04 -6.72
CA LEU A 89 11.27 -2.82 -6.66
C LEU A 89 11.84 -2.99 -5.24
N ASN A 90 10.99 -2.92 -4.22
CA ASN A 90 11.31 -3.12 -2.83
C ASN A 90 10.13 -3.69 -2.06
N ARG A 91 10.45 -4.17 -0.85
CA ARG A 91 9.50 -4.64 0.16
C ARG A 91 9.72 -3.87 1.46
N GLY A 92 8.64 -3.61 2.17
CA GLY A 92 8.68 -2.90 3.44
C GLY A 92 8.99 -1.42 3.32
N CYS A 93 8.85 -0.73 4.44
CA CYS A 93 9.08 0.70 4.55
C CYS A 93 10.00 0.97 5.75
N PRO A 94 11.01 1.85 5.64
CA PRO A 94 11.87 2.18 6.78
C PRO A 94 11.16 3.05 7.82
N TYR A 95 10.06 3.70 7.46
CA TYR A 95 9.27 4.51 8.38
C TYR A 95 8.47 3.63 9.34
N ARG A 96 8.08 4.22 10.46
CA ARG A 96 7.44 3.51 11.59
C ARG A 96 6.16 4.22 12.01
N CYS A 97 5.36 4.61 11.02
CA CYS A 97 4.15 5.40 11.25
C CYS A 97 3.20 4.67 12.20
N SER A 98 2.72 5.37 13.23
CA SER A 98 1.90 4.81 14.31
C SER A 98 0.60 4.18 13.82
N TYR A 99 0.09 4.66 12.67
CA TYR A 99 -1.13 4.21 12.02
C TYR A 99 -0.93 3.14 10.94
N CYS A 100 0.31 2.81 10.55
CA CYS A 100 0.58 1.98 9.37
C CYS A 100 1.06 0.57 9.74
N ALA A 101 0.50 -0.43 9.06
CA ALA A 101 0.81 -1.85 9.28
C ALA A 101 2.02 -2.35 8.48
N SER A 102 2.63 -1.54 7.62
CA SER A 102 3.73 -1.97 6.73
C SER A 102 4.84 -2.68 7.51
N ARG A 103 5.31 -2.12 8.65
CA ARG A 103 6.34 -2.75 9.50
C ARG A 103 5.93 -4.06 10.19
N LEU A 104 4.63 -4.37 10.27
CA LEU A 104 4.13 -5.62 10.84
C LEU A 104 4.06 -6.71 9.78
N ILE A 105 3.82 -6.32 8.54
CA ILE A 105 3.77 -7.20 7.38
C ILE A 105 5.18 -7.48 6.85
N GLU A 106 5.97 -6.41 6.72
CA GLU A 106 7.33 -6.36 6.19
C GLU A 106 8.21 -5.60 7.19
N PRO A 107 8.82 -6.29 8.17
CA PRO A 107 9.56 -5.65 9.28
C PRO A 107 10.70 -4.74 8.82
N ASP A 108 11.35 -5.11 7.72
CA ASP A 108 12.54 -4.46 7.20
C ASP A 108 12.33 -3.97 5.77
N PHE A 109 12.98 -2.85 5.43
CA PHE A 109 13.06 -2.41 4.05
C PHE A 109 14.09 -3.27 3.31
N THR A 110 13.66 -3.93 2.25
CA THR A 110 14.55 -4.73 1.38
C THR A 110 14.43 -4.24 -0.05
N GLY A 111 15.53 -3.72 -0.60
CA GLY A 111 15.63 -3.40 -2.02
C GLY A 111 15.73 -4.68 -2.87
N GLY A 112 15.02 -4.71 -3.99
CA GLY A 112 15.09 -5.77 -4.99
C GLY A 112 16.10 -5.47 -6.11
N ASP A 113 15.97 -6.20 -7.22
CA ASP A 113 16.80 -6.04 -8.41
C ASP A 113 16.03 -5.33 -9.54
N PRO A 114 16.44 -4.09 -9.92
CA PRO A 114 15.84 -3.36 -11.03
C PRO A 114 15.94 -4.06 -12.39
N ASP A 115 16.97 -4.88 -12.63
CA ASP A 115 17.11 -5.63 -13.88
C ASP A 115 16.10 -6.77 -13.96
N LEU A 116 15.90 -7.49 -12.86
CA LEU A 116 14.85 -8.50 -12.77
C LEU A 116 13.46 -7.86 -12.94
N ALA A 117 13.20 -6.72 -12.28
CA ALA A 117 11.95 -5.98 -12.43
C ALA A 117 11.70 -5.56 -13.88
N LEU A 118 12.74 -5.10 -14.58
CA LEU A 118 12.68 -4.76 -16.00
C LEU A 118 12.35 -5.98 -16.86
N GLU A 119 13.03 -7.11 -16.65
CA GLU A 119 12.80 -8.35 -17.39
C GLU A 119 11.34 -8.80 -17.26
N ARG A 120 10.82 -8.81 -16.04
CA ARG A 120 9.44 -9.15 -15.70
C ARG A 120 8.43 -8.24 -16.38
N LEU A 121 8.66 -6.93 -16.33
CA LEU A 121 7.83 -5.94 -17.02
C LEU A 121 7.81 -6.22 -18.52
N LEU A 122 8.97 -6.40 -19.13
CA LEU A 122 9.09 -6.65 -20.57
C LEU A 122 8.49 -8.00 -20.97
N GLU A 123 8.53 -8.99 -20.10
CA GLU A 123 7.84 -10.27 -20.31
C GLU A 123 6.32 -10.09 -20.32
N MET A 124 5.75 -9.44 -19.29
CA MET A 124 4.32 -9.10 -19.23
C MET A 124 3.88 -8.32 -20.48
N HIS A 125 4.66 -7.31 -20.87
CA HIS A 125 4.36 -6.52 -22.06
C HIS A 125 4.38 -7.36 -23.34
N ARG A 126 5.40 -8.19 -23.55
CA ARG A 126 5.56 -8.99 -24.79
C ARG A 126 4.54 -10.12 -24.88
N ARG A 127 4.26 -10.81 -23.77
CA ARG A 127 3.41 -12.02 -23.77
C ARG A 127 1.93 -11.70 -23.62
N LEU A 128 1.58 -10.65 -22.85
CA LEU A 128 0.20 -10.32 -22.52
C LEU A 128 -0.28 -9.01 -23.14
N GLY A 129 0.62 -8.22 -23.76
CA GLY A 129 0.28 -6.93 -24.35
C GLY A 129 0.03 -5.82 -23.31
N ILE A 130 0.32 -6.08 -22.03
CA ILE A 130 0.12 -5.13 -20.93
C ILE A 130 0.91 -3.84 -21.16
N ARG A 131 0.27 -2.70 -20.93
CA ARG A 131 0.89 -1.36 -21.04
C ARG A 131 0.79 -0.57 -19.75
N ASP A 132 -0.18 -0.90 -18.90
CA ASP A 132 -0.40 -0.26 -17.61
C ASP A 132 0.29 -1.06 -16.51
N PHE A 133 1.11 -0.39 -15.71
CA PHE A 133 1.84 -1.02 -14.62
C PHE A 133 1.66 -0.22 -13.33
N ALA A 134 1.31 -0.92 -12.24
CA ALA A 134 1.22 -0.34 -10.91
C ALA A 134 2.42 -0.78 -10.07
N PHE A 135 3.09 0.19 -9.45
CA PHE A 135 4.09 -0.05 -8.41
C PHE A 135 3.39 -0.22 -7.06
N TYR A 136 3.48 -1.41 -6.48
CA TYR A 136 2.90 -1.77 -5.17
C TYR A 136 3.95 -1.87 -4.06
N ASP A 137 5.07 -1.15 -4.22
CA ASP A 137 6.08 -0.94 -3.20
C ASP A 137 5.52 -0.16 -2.00
N ASP A 138 5.88 -0.55 -0.78
CA ASP A 138 5.53 0.22 0.42
C ASP A 138 6.27 1.57 0.49
N ALA A 139 7.46 1.64 -0.13
CA ALA A 139 8.31 2.84 -0.10
C ALA A 139 9.10 3.02 -1.40
N LEU A 140 8.41 3.11 -2.55
CA LEU A 140 9.00 3.16 -3.90
C LEU A 140 10.22 4.09 -4.07
N LEU A 141 10.17 5.29 -3.47
CA LEU A 141 11.21 6.31 -3.64
C LEU A 141 12.36 6.21 -2.63
N VAL A 142 12.27 5.33 -1.63
CA VAL A 142 13.39 5.06 -0.74
C VAL A 142 14.48 4.34 -1.53
N ASN A 143 15.72 4.84 -1.46
CA ASN A 143 16.86 4.36 -2.24
C ASN A 143 16.63 4.42 -3.77
N LYS A 144 15.84 5.39 -4.25
CA LYS A 144 15.51 5.56 -5.68
C LYS A 144 16.74 5.55 -6.61
N GLU A 145 17.89 6.06 -6.17
CA GLU A 145 19.14 6.13 -6.93
C GLU A 145 19.68 4.74 -7.27
N ARG A 146 19.40 3.75 -6.41
CA ARG A 146 19.78 2.36 -6.63
C ARG A 146 18.67 1.54 -7.28
N LEU A 147 17.41 1.94 -7.11
CA LEU A 147 16.25 1.15 -7.49
C LEU A 147 15.48 1.76 -8.68
N LEU A 148 14.60 2.72 -8.41
CA LEU A 148 13.67 3.26 -9.39
C LEU A 148 14.39 3.98 -10.54
N LEU A 149 15.33 4.87 -10.28
CA LEU A 149 15.93 5.70 -11.33
C LEU A 149 16.65 4.84 -12.40
N PRO A 150 17.49 3.85 -12.03
CA PRO A 150 18.07 2.93 -13.01
C PRO A 150 17.05 2.15 -13.84
N LEU A 151 15.93 1.71 -13.24
CA LEU A 151 14.84 1.05 -13.97
C LEU A 151 14.24 1.99 -15.03
N LEU A 152 13.87 3.21 -14.63
CA LEU A 152 13.24 4.17 -15.53
C LEU A 152 14.15 4.59 -16.68
N GLU A 153 15.45 4.76 -16.43
CA GLU A 153 16.43 5.03 -17.49
C GLU A 153 16.49 3.90 -18.52
N LYS A 154 16.49 2.64 -18.06
CA LYS A 154 16.50 1.47 -18.96
C LYS A 154 15.20 1.39 -19.76
N LEU A 155 14.05 1.64 -19.13
CA LEU A 155 12.74 1.66 -19.80
C LEU A 155 12.65 2.74 -20.88
N LEU A 156 13.15 3.95 -20.60
CA LEU A 156 13.16 5.05 -21.56
C LEU A 156 13.92 4.72 -22.84
N ARG A 157 15.00 3.94 -22.74
CA ARG A 157 15.77 3.47 -23.92
C ARG A 157 14.97 2.51 -24.79
N LYS A 158 13.98 1.79 -24.22
CA LYS A 158 13.13 0.84 -24.96
C LYS A 158 12.06 1.53 -25.81
N LYS A 159 11.72 2.79 -25.50
CA LYS A 159 10.69 3.59 -26.22
C LYS A 159 9.35 2.86 -26.33
N LEU A 160 8.96 2.15 -25.28
CA LEU A 160 7.70 1.43 -25.22
C LEU A 160 6.57 2.36 -24.74
N PRO A 161 5.32 2.19 -25.21
CA PRO A 161 4.19 3.02 -24.82
C PRO A 161 3.60 2.54 -23.47
N LEU A 162 4.41 2.63 -22.42
CA LEU A 162 4.08 2.17 -21.07
C LEU A 162 3.49 3.30 -20.23
N ARG A 163 2.63 2.93 -19.28
CA ARG A 163 1.98 3.83 -18.34
C ARG A 163 2.15 3.30 -16.93
N PHE A 164 2.51 4.20 -16.02
CA PHE A 164 2.85 3.83 -14.64
C PHE A 164 1.95 4.52 -13.62
N TYR A 165 1.66 3.80 -12.54
CA TYR A 165 0.78 4.23 -11.46
C TYR A 165 1.36 3.87 -10.09
N THR A 166 1.09 4.71 -9.08
CA THR A 166 1.52 4.52 -7.69
C THR A 166 0.30 4.53 -6.75
N PRO A 167 -0.52 3.47 -6.71
CA PRO A 167 -1.78 3.45 -5.95
C PRO A 167 -1.60 3.68 -4.44
N ASN A 168 -0.50 3.19 -3.86
CA ASN A 168 -0.22 3.29 -2.42
C ASN A 168 0.39 4.64 -1.98
N ALA A 169 0.40 5.63 -2.89
CA ALA A 169 1.16 6.87 -2.74
C ALA A 169 2.67 6.67 -2.58
N VAL A 170 3.44 7.75 -2.81
CA VAL A 170 4.88 7.78 -2.60
C VAL A 170 5.26 8.79 -1.52
N HIS A 171 6.40 8.55 -0.89
CA HIS A 171 6.99 9.44 0.10
C HIS A 171 7.46 10.73 -0.58
N MET A 172 6.71 11.82 -0.38
CA MET A 172 6.94 13.09 -1.08
C MET A 172 8.32 13.72 -0.81
N ARG A 173 8.92 13.46 0.36
CA ARG A 173 10.27 13.96 0.72
C ARG A 173 11.33 13.58 -0.32
N PHE A 174 11.18 12.44 -0.99
CA PHE A 174 12.16 11.98 -1.98
C PHE A 174 11.89 12.48 -3.40
N ILE A 175 10.92 13.38 -3.59
CA ILE A 175 10.65 13.95 -4.90
C ILE A 175 11.47 15.22 -5.10
N ASP A 176 12.43 15.13 -6.01
CA ASP A 176 13.18 16.25 -6.55
C ASP A 176 12.92 16.40 -8.06
N GLY A 177 13.54 17.42 -8.67
CA GLY A 177 13.35 17.72 -10.09
C GLY A 177 13.80 16.60 -11.03
N GLU A 178 14.88 15.89 -10.70
CA GLU A 178 15.37 14.76 -11.50
C GLU A 178 14.39 13.59 -11.45
N THR A 179 13.95 13.23 -10.25
CA THR A 179 13.00 12.15 -10.00
C THR A 179 11.69 12.42 -10.70
N ALA A 180 11.12 13.61 -10.51
CA ALA A 180 9.87 14.02 -11.15
C ALA A 180 10.00 14.00 -12.69
N SER A 181 11.10 14.53 -13.24
CA SER A 181 11.36 14.54 -14.69
C SER A 181 11.44 13.13 -15.25
N LEU A 182 12.14 12.22 -14.56
CA LEU A 182 12.29 10.84 -15.01
C LEU A 182 10.97 10.08 -14.95
N MET A 183 10.18 10.26 -13.89
CA MET A 183 8.83 9.67 -13.76
C MET A 183 7.89 10.18 -14.87
N ALA A 184 7.87 11.49 -15.14
CA ALA A 184 7.06 12.06 -16.21
C ALA A 184 7.42 11.44 -17.58
N ARG A 185 8.71 11.42 -17.91
CA ARG A 185 9.22 10.90 -19.18
C ARG A 185 9.01 9.41 -19.33
N ALA A 186 9.09 8.64 -18.24
CA ALA A 186 8.83 7.20 -18.24
C ALA A 186 7.36 6.84 -18.47
N GLY A 187 6.43 7.79 -18.27
CA GLY A 187 5.00 7.59 -18.52
C GLY A 187 4.17 7.40 -17.25
N PHE A 188 4.60 7.93 -16.09
CA PHE A 188 3.73 8.00 -14.93
C PHE A 188 2.51 8.89 -15.25
N GLN A 189 1.32 8.35 -15.06
CA GLN A 189 0.08 9.04 -15.45
C GLN A 189 -0.46 9.95 -14.34
N GLU A 190 -0.25 9.54 -13.09
CA GLU A 190 -0.60 10.29 -11.89
C GLU A 190 0.40 9.99 -10.77
N LEU A 191 0.58 10.93 -9.86
CA LEU A 191 1.36 10.77 -8.64
C LEU A 191 0.47 11.02 -7.44
N ARG A 192 0.32 9.98 -6.62
CA ARG A 192 -0.30 10.06 -5.29
C ARG A 192 0.80 10.29 -4.26
N LEU A 193 0.60 11.23 -3.36
CA LEU A 193 1.58 11.63 -2.35
C LEU A 193 0.97 11.50 -0.96
N GLY A 194 1.66 10.78 -0.06
CA GLY A 194 1.24 10.65 1.33
C GLY A 194 1.49 11.94 2.09
N TYR A 195 0.49 12.83 2.11
CA TYR A 195 0.53 14.15 2.76
C TYR A 195 0.05 14.05 4.21
N GLU A 196 -1.05 13.33 4.45
CA GLU A 196 -1.61 12.99 5.75
C GLU A 196 -2.19 14.19 6.51
N SER A 197 -1.38 15.21 6.85
CA SER A 197 -1.76 16.38 7.63
C SER A 197 -0.93 17.62 7.23
N SER A 198 -1.46 18.82 7.47
CA SER A 198 -0.66 20.07 7.42
C SER A 198 0.11 20.31 8.72
N ASP A 199 -0.28 19.66 9.82
CA ASP A 199 0.27 19.90 11.15
C ASP A 199 1.68 19.29 11.31
N GLY A 200 2.64 20.13 11.68
CA GLY A 200 3.99 19.70 11.99
C GLY A 200 4.09 18.78 13.20
N ALA A 201 3.19 18.89 14.19
CA ALA A 201 3.17 18.02 15.36
C ALA A 201 2.74 16.60 14.99
N PHE A 202 1.73 16.45 14.11
CA PHE A 202 1.33 15.18 13.52
C PHE A 202 2.54 14.41 12.97
N HIS A 203 3.37 15.05 12.16
CA HIS A 203 4.53 14.39 11.57
C HIS A 203 5.62 14.08 12.60
N GLN A 204 5.80 14.89 13.62
CA GLN A 204 6.79 14.61 14.67
C GLN A 204 6.39 13.40 15.52
N GLU A 205 5.11 13.29 15.85
CA GLU A 205 4.59 12.29 16.79
C GLU A 205 4.19 10.98 16.10
N LEU A 206 3.62 11.04 14.90
CA LEU A 206 2.97 9.88 14.28
C LEU A 206 3.77 9.21 13.18
N ASP A 207 4.51 9.93 12.32
CA ASP A 207 5.08 9.29 11.12
C ASP A 207 6.50 9.66 10.70
N GLN A 208 6.96 10.87 11.01
CA GLN A 208 8.25 11.43 10.67
C GLN A 208 8.60 11.38 9.18
N LYS A 209 7.57 11.31 8.31
CA LYS A 209 7.73 11.12 6.85
C LYS A 209 8.44 12.28 6.18
N TYR A 210 7.99 13.50 6.50
CA TYR A 210 8.48 14.74 5.92
C TYR A 210 8.29 15.92 6.93
N ARG A 211 8.81 17.10 6.59
CA ARG A 211 8.57 18.37 7.27
C ARG A 211 7.71 19.26 6.37
N PRO A 212 6.71 20.01 6.89
CA PRO A 212 5.80 20.80 6.05
C PRO A 212 6.50 21.71 5.01
N GLN A 213 7.69 22.23 5.32
CA GLN A 213 8.45 23.10 4.41
C GLN A 213 8.99 22.36 3.17
N GLU A 214 9.03 21.02 3.18
CA GLU A 214 9.45 20.18 2.06
C GLU A 214 8.34 20.02 1.00
N VAL A 215 7.08 20.32 1.34
CA VAL A 215 5.92 20.08 0.46
C VAL A 215 5.91 21.01 -0.75
N PRO A 216 5.97 22.36 -0.61
CA PRO A 216 5.89 23.23 -1.78
C PRO A 216 6.99 22.97 -2.83
N PRO A 217 8.28 22.76 -2.45
CA PRO A 217 9.32 22.39 -3.41
C PRO A 217 9.05 21.08 -4.15
N ALA A 218 8.55 20.04 -3.46
CA ALA A 218 8.23 18.75 -4.06
C ALA A 218 7.09 18.89 -5.10
N ILE A 219 5.99 19.54 -4.74
CA ILE A 219 4.88 19.80 -5.68
C ILE A 219 5.34 20.64 -6.87
N SER A 220 6.16 21.66 -6.62
CA SER A 220 6.73 22.50 -7.67
C SER A 220 7.63 21.69 -8.62
N ALA A 221 8.40 20.73 -8.11
CA ALA A 221 9.21 19.83 -8.93
C ALA A 221 8.34 18.93 -9.83
N VAL A 222 7.25 18.37 -9.29
CA VAL A 222 6.30 17.55 -10.06
C VAL A 222 5.62 18.37 -11.16
N LYS A 223 5.13 19.57 -10.83
CA LYS A 223 4.51 20.48 -11.83
C LYS A 223 5.50 20.85 -12.94
N ARG A 224 6.73 21.23 -12.60
CA ARG A 224 7.79 21.56 -13.59
C ARG A 224 8.18 20.38 -14.49
N ALA A 225 8.03 19.15 -14.01
CA ALA A 225 8.29 17.95 -14.80
C ALA A 225 7.20 17.68 -15.86
N GLY A 226 6.11 18.44 -15.86
CA GLY A 226 5.03 18.35 -16.86
C GLY A 226 3.81 17.56 -16.40
N PHE A 227 3.70 17.24 -15.10
CA PHE A 227 2.45 16.72 -14.56
C PHE A 227 1.42 17.84 -14.43
N ASP A 228 0.25 17.63 -15.02
CA ASP A 228 -0.92 18.48 -14.79
C ASP A 228 -1.35 18.45 -13.32
N ALA A 229 -1.90 19.55 -12.82
CA ALA A 229 -2.38 19.65 -11.45
C ALA A 229 -3.41 18.55 -11.09
N ASN A 230 -4.22 18.11 -12.06
CA ASN A 230 -5.21 17.03 -11.90
C ASN A 230 -4.60 15.63 -11.82
N ARG A 231 -3.29 15.52 -12.03
CA ARG A 231 -2.53 14.26 -11.97
C ARG A 231 -1.65 14.19 -10.73
N ILE A 232 -1.69 15.20 -9.87
CA ILE A 232 -1.00 15.22 -8.58
C ILE A 232 -2.09 15.14 -7.51
N ILE A 233 -2.03 14.11 -6.68
CA ILE A 233 -3.07 13.83 -5.68
C ILE A 233 -2.42 13.77 -4.30
N LEU A 234 -2.83 14.65 -3.39
CA LEU A 234 -2.46 14.60 -1.99
C LEU A 234 -3.46 13.75 -1.21
N TYR A 235 -2.96 12.73 -0.53
CA TYR A 235 -3.75 11.92 0.39
C TYR A 235 -3.74 12.56 1.77
N VAL A 236 -4.91 12.95 2.26
CA VAL A 236 -5.14 13.54 3.59
C VAL A 236 -5.75 12.47 4.48
N LEU A 237 -5.11 12.15 5.61
CA LEU A 237 -5.55 11.08 6.49
C LEU A 237 -6.67 11.55 7.41
N ALA A 238 -7.78 10.82 7.42
CA ALA A 238 -8.95 11.15 8.21
C ALA A 238 -9.45 9.99 9.06
N GLY A 239 -9.91 10.31 10.27
CA GLY A 239 -10.52 9.35 11.18
C GLY A 239 -9.54 8.64 12.10
N LEU A 240 -8.40 9.26 12.44
CA LEU A 240 -7.53 8.70 13.49
C LEU A 240 -8.23 8.73 14.87
N PRO A 241 -7.82 7.88 15.84
CA PRO A 241 -8.33 7.92 17.21
C PRO A 241 -8.19 9.30 17.84
N GLY A 242 -9.33 9.95 18.11
CA GLY A 242 -9.42 11.28 18.73
C GLY A 242 -9.21 12.46 17.80
N GLN A 243 -8.97 12.25 16.51
CA GLN A 243 -8.90 13.33 15.53
C GLN A 243 -10.27 13.99 15.38
N ARG A 244 -10.31 15.32 15.37
CA ARG A 244 -11.54 16.08 15.09
C ARG A 244 -11.69 16.33 13.60
N ALA A 245 -12.93 16.39 13.13
CA ALA A 245 -13.23 16.73 11.73
C ALA A 245 -12.61 18.08 11.30
N ALA A 246 -12.59 19.06 12.21
CA ALA A 246 -11.98 20.37 11.98
C ALA A 246 -10.48 20.29 11.63
N GLU A 247 -9.72 19.36 12.21
CA GLU A 247 -8.28 19.20 11.91
C GLU A 247 -8.06 18.72 10.47
N VAL A 248 -8.96 17.87 9.97
CA VAL A 248 -8.95 17.43 8.58
C VAL A 248 -9.38 18.55 7.64
N GLU A 249 -10.37 19.36 8.04
CA GLU A 249 -10.82 20.53 7.28
C GLU A 249 -9.70 21.56 7.12
N GLU A 250 -9.04 21.93 8.21
CA GLU A 250 -7.87 22.82 8.22
C GLU A 250 -6.77 22.29 7.28
N THR A 251 -6.47 20.99 7.36
CA THR A 251 -5.50 20.34 6.46
C THR A 251 -5.92 20.45 4.99
N LEU A 252 -7.21 20.28 4.67
CA LEU A 252 -7.72 20.37 3.30
C LEU A 252 -7.64 21.81 2.77
N GLU A 253 -8.01 22.80 3.59
CA GLU A 253 -7.95 24.21 3.24
C GLU A 253 -6.50 24.64 2.95
N GLU A 254 -5.55 24.31 3.83
CA GLU A 254 -4.13 24.60 3.62
C GLU A 254 -3.58 23.89 2.37
N ALA A 255 -3.90 22.61 2.19
CA ALA A 255 -3.43 21.84 1.04
C ALA A 255 -4.00 22.36 -0.29
N SER A 256 -5.17 23.01 -0.27
CA SER A 256 -5.80 23.56 -1.48
C SER A 256 -4.98 24.68 -2.12
N GLU A 257 -4.18 25.42 -1.32
CA GLU A 257 -3.29 26.48 -1.80
C GLU A 257 -2.19 25.93 -2.75
N LEU A 258 -1.88 24.63 -2.65
CA LEU A 258 -0.93 23.97 -3.53
C LEU A 258 -1.49 23.78 -4.95
N GLY A 259 -2.80 23.96 -5.15
CA GLY A 259 -3.49 23.88 -6.45
C GLY A 259 -3.27 22.54 -7.13
N VAL A 260 -3.56 21.46 -6.41
CA VAL A 260 -3.48 20.05 -6.85
C VAL A 260 -4.69 19.31 -6.30
N ARG A 261 -4.95 18.09 -6.78
CA ARG A 261 -6.09 17.33 -6.27
C ARG A 261 -5.86 16.87 -4.84
N LEU A 262 -6.92 16.90 -4.07
CA LEU A 262 -6.99 16.40 -2.70
C LEU A 262 -7.84 15.13 -2.69
N SER A 263 -7.48 14.19 -1.81
CA SER A 263 -8.26 12.98 -1.57
C SER A 263 -8.18 12.64 -0.10
N VAL A 264 -9.34 12.55 0.54
CA VAL A 264 -9.42 12.03 1.91
C VAL A 264 -9.18 10.51 1.88
N ALA A 265 -8.18 10.07 2.63
CA ALA A 265 -7.85 8.67 2.87
C ALA A 265 -8.31 8.31 4.29
N GLU A 266 -9.21 7.32 4.38
CA GLU A 266 -9.73 6.87 5.67
C GLU A 266 -8.71 6.05 6.43
N TYR A 267 -8.57 6.34 7.72
CA TYR A 267 -7.85 5.49 8.65
C TYR A 267 -8.56 4.15 8.82
N SER A 268 -7.85 3.06 8.52
CA SER A 268 -8.29 1.70 8.86
C SER A 268 -7.58 1.28 10.16
N PRO A 269 -8.31 0.89 11.22
CA PRO A 269 -7.68 0.40 12.44
C PRO A 269 -7.10 -1.00 12.18
N VAL A 270 -5.78 -1.12 12.29
CA VAL A 270 -5.08 -2.38 12.04
C VAL A 270 -4.50 -2.97 13.33
N PRO A 271 -4.83 -4.23 13.67
CA PRO A 271 -4.26 -4.93 14.82
C PRO A 271 -2.73 -4.88 14.87
N GLY A 272 -2.21 -4.60 16.06
CA GLY A 272 -0.77 -4.53 16.33
C GLY A 272 -0.10 -3.20 15.94
N THR A 273 -0.79 -2.26 15.27
CA THR A 273 -0.25 -0.91 15.06
C THR A 273 -0.16 -0.14 16.37
N ALA A 274 0.66 0.92 16.43
CA ALA A 274 0.82 1.68 17.67
C ALA A 274 -0.47 2.40 18.09
N LEU A 275 -1.30 2.80 17.12
CA LEU A 275 -2.62 3.38 17.40
C LEU A 275 -3.71 2.36 17.74
N TRP A 276 -3.45 1.05 17.56
CA TRP A 276 -4.45 0.00 17.81
C TRP A 276 -5.10 0.07 19.20
N PRO A 277 -4.36 0.21 20.32
CA PRO A 277 -4.99 0.29 21.64
C PRO A 277 -5.90 1.50 21.81
N ALA A 278 -5.57 2.64 21.18
CA ALA A 278 -6.41 3.83 21.20
C ALA A 278 -7.66 3.63 20.34
N ALA A 279 -7.51 3.02 19.16
CA ALA A 279 -8.62 2.68 18.29
C ALA A 279 -9.64 1.78 19.01
N VAL A 280 -9.20 0.72 19.69
CA VAL A 280 -10.09 -0.20 20.42
C VAL A 280 -10.91 0.53 21.50
N ARG A 281 -10.30 1.49 22.20
CA ARG A 281 -11.00 2.25 23.25
C ARG A 281 -12.04 3.23 22.73
N MET A 282 -11.86 3.71 21.49
CA MET A 282 -12.65 4.82 20.95
C MET A 282 -13.61 4.41 19.83
N ALA A 283 -13.41 3.24 19.24
CA ALA A 283 -14.21 2.80 18.12
C ALA A 283 -15.69 2.63 18.52
N ALA A 284 -16.58 3.01 17.62
CA ALA A 284 -18.03 2.81 17.76
C ALA A 284 -18.45 1.33 17.64
N TYR A 285 -17.52 0.47 17.22
CA TYR A 285 -17.74 -0.96 16.99
C TYR A 285 -16.65 -1.78 17.70
N PRO A 286 -16.91 -3.05 18.07
CA PRO A 286 -15.95 -3.91 18.73
C PRO A 286 -14.90 -4.43 17.74
N ILE A 287 -13.99 -3.54 17.32
CA ILE A 287 -12.98 -3.83 16.30
C ILE A 287 -12.01 -4.93 16.73
N ASP A 288 -11.81 -5.18 18.02
CA ASP A 288 -10.96 -6.24 18.56
C ASP A 288 -11.63 -7.62 18.56
N GLU A 289 -12.96 -7.67 18.51
CA GLU A 289 -13.72 -8.91 18.42
C GLU A 289 -14.06 -9.30 16.98
N GLU A 290 -14.37 -8.31 16.12
CA GLU A 290 -14.88 -8.54 14.76
C GLU A 290 -14.05 -7.80 13.69
N PRO A 291 -13.16 -8.51 12.96
CA PRO A 291 -12.27 -7.90 11.97
C PRO A 291 -12.96 -7.31 10.74
N LEU A 292 -14.26 -7.54 10.54
CA LEU A 292 -15.03 -6.86 9.49
C LEU A 292 -15.12 -5.34 9.72
N TYR A 293 -14.98 -4.88 10.96
CA TYR A 293 -14.98 -3.45 11.30
C TYR A 293 -13.65 -2.74 10.99
N HIS A 294 -12.62 -3.45 10.51
CA HIS A 294 -11.36 -2.83 10.05
C HIS A 294 -11.46 -2.25 8.64
N ASN A 295 -12.54 -2.56 7.91
CA ASN A 295 -12.76 -2.13 6.53
C ASN A 295 -13.55 -0.81 6.49
N ASN A 296 -13.19 0.06 5.54
CA ASN A 296 -13.86 1.32 5.18
C ASN A 296 -15.33 1.16 4.69
N SER A 297 -15.90 -0.05 4.72
CA SER A 297 -17.35 -0.24 4.63
C SER A 297 -18.09 0.33 5.85
N PHE A 298 -17.39 0.40 6.99
CA PHE A 298 -17.80 1.06 8.21
C PHE A 298 -16.84 2.23 8.48
N PHE A 299 -17.31 3.22 9.23
CA PHE A 299 -16.43 4.24 9.80
C PHE A 299 -16.22 3.92 11.29
N PRO A 300 -15.22 3.10 11.65
CA PRO A 300 -15.10 2.58 13.00
C PRO A 300 -14.76 3.67 14.02
N MET A 301 -14.09 4.73 13.58
CA MET A 301 -13.61 5.81 14.43
C MET A 301 -14.60 6.98 14.54
N GLU A 302 -15.90 6.71 14.34
CA GLU A 302 -16.97 7.68 14.55
C GLU A 302 -17.14 8.04 16.03
N TRP A 303 -17.17 9.33 16.33
CA TRP A 303 -17.43 9.87 17.68
C TRP A 303 -18.01 11.30 17.60
N GLU A 304 -18.37 11.90 18.73
CA GLU A 304 -19.00 13.25 18.77
C GLU A 304 -18.19 14.32 18.01
N GLY A 305 -16.85 14.25 18.05
CA GLY A 305 -15.97 15.18 17.34
C GLY A 305 -15.66 14.82 15.88
N PHE A 306 -16.09 13.66 15.39
CA PHE A 306 -15.90 13.23 14.00
C PHE A 306 -16.94 12.16 13.64
N THR A 307 -18.05 12.59 13.04
CA THR A 307 -19.14 11.68 12.62
C THR A 307 -18.91 11.15 11.21
N ARG A 308 -19.69 10.12 10.83
CA ARG A 308 -19.70 9.65 9.44
C ARG A 308 -20.20 10.72 8.46
N GLU A 309 -21.13 11.57 8.89
CA GLU A 309 -21.62 12.69 8.09
C GLU A 309 -20.49 13.71 7.82
N GLU A 310 -19.67 14.00 8.84
CA GLU A 310 -18.49 14.85 8.68
C GLU A 310 -17.47 14.24 7.73
N LEU A 311 -17.19 12.93 7.82
CA LEU A 311 -16.29 12.26 6.88
C LEU A 311 -16.76 12.42 5.42
N GLU A 312 -18.05 12.20 5.17
CA GLU A 312 -18.62 12.37 3.83
C GLU A 312 -18.62 13.84 3.37
N ARG A 313 -18.82 14.79 4.31
CA ARG A 313 -18.67 16.23 4.04
C ARG A 313 -17.24 16.57 3.64
N LEU A 314 -16.24 16.08 4.37
CA LEU A 314 -14.82 16.31 4.10
C LEU A 314 -14.38 15.69 2.77
N LYS A 315 -14.89 14.52 2.40
CA LYS A 315 -14.68 13.93 1.06
C LYS A 315 -15.20 14.86 -0.04
N ARG A 316 -16.43 15.38 0.11
CA ARG A 316 -16.99 16.35 -0.85
C ARG A 316 -16.20 17.65 -0.88
N LEU A 317 -15.75 18.15 0.27
CA LEU A 317 -14.90 19.33 0.37
C LEU A 317 -13.58 19.13 -0.37
N SER A 318 -12.92 17.98 -0.21
CA SER A 318 -11.66 17.68 -0.93
C SER A 318 -11.82 17.72 -2.45
N HIS A 319 -12.98 17.29 -2.97
CA HIS A 319 -13.31 17.41 -4.39
C HIS A 319 -13.60 18.85 -4.82
N ALA A 320 -14.30 19.63 -3.99
CA ALA A 320 -14.62 21.02 -4.29
C ALA A 320 -13.39 21.96 -4.25
N LEU A 321 -12.41 21.65 -3.40
CA LEU A 321 -11.14 22.37 -3.28
C LEU A 321 -10.09 21.94 -4.32
N SER A 322 -10.32 20.83 -5.02
CA SER A 322 -9.44 20.37 -6.10
C SER A 322 -9.61 21.26 -7.35
N PRO A 323 -8.54 21.46 -8.15
CA PRO A 323 -8.54 22.32 -9.34
C PRO A 323 -9.38 21.81 -10.52
#